data_AF-A0AAJ2IHJ7-F1
#
_entry.id   AF-A0AAJ2IHJ7-F1
#
_cell.length_a   1.000
_cell.length_b   1.000
_cell.length_c   1.000
_cell.angle_alpha   90.00
_cell.angle_beta   90.00
_cell.angle_gamma   90.00
#
_symmetry.space_group_name_H-M   'P 1'
#
loop_
_entity.id
_entity.type
_entity.pdbx_description
1 polymer ?
#
loop_
_entity_poly.entity_id
_entity_poly.type
_entity_poly.pdbx_seq_one_letter_code
_entity_poly.pdbx_strand_id
1 'polypeptide(L)'
;MTSRYDEGIAQLHRYRAVHGTSSPRQRDVIDGFPIGRWVNTRRTDYRRGVLPAERIAQLESEFPDWRWKTNARTSFADGVAHLRRYVARHGTSNARRHDVIDGFPIGTWVATRRAEYRSGQMPPDHVHQIEAEFPDWQWTLRARPPFHVGLDHLHRYAAAHGTSSPPRDATIDGFPIGQWAAKRRSEYRRSILSRSRISQLETEFPDWQWGIRRTGTRSTG
;
A
#
# COMPACT_ATOMS: atom_id res chain seq x y z
N MET A 1 -4.34 -44.67 13.15
CA MET A 1 -3.41 -44.47 12.02
C MET A 1 -3.00 -43.00 12.02
N THR A 2 -1.71 -42.70 12.23
CA THR A 2 -1.19 -41.32 12.19
C THR A 2 -1.36 -40.76 10.79
N SER A 3 -1.91 -39.55 10.64
CA SER A 3 -2.10 -38.99 9.30
C SER A 3 -0.75 -38.60 8.69
N ARG A 4 -0.67 -38.57 7.35
CA ARG A 4 0.53 -38.09 6.63
C ARG A 4 0.91 -36.64 6.98
N TYR A 5 -0.03 -35.88 7.55
CA TYR A 5 0.24 -34.55 8.07
C TYR A 5 0.97 -34.63 9.41
N ASP A 6 0.45 -35.42 10.36
CA ASP A 6 1.03 -35.58 11.70
C ASP A 6 2.43 -36.22 11.62
N GLU A 7 2.63 -37.18 10.72
CA GLU A 7 3.95 -37.73 10.42
C GLU A 7 4.90 -36.62 9.95
N GLY A 8 4.45 -35.75 9.04
CA GLY A 8 5.27 -34.64 8.56
C GLY A 8 5.62 -33.61 9.64
N ILE A 9 4.75 -33.35 10.61
CA ILE A 9 5.04 -32.52 11.78
C ILE A 9 6.15 -33.15 12.62
N ALA A 10 6.02 -34.44 12.95
CA ALA A 10 7.05 -35.16 13.70
C ALA A 10 8.41 -35.15 12.97
N GLN A 11 8.42 -35.33 11.65
CA GLN A 11 9.64 -35.27 10.84
C GLN A 11 10.23 -33.85 10.74
N LEU A 12 9.41 -32.82 10.76
CA LEU A 12 9.90 -31.43 10.77
C LEU A 12 10.57 -31.09 12.11
N HIS A 13 10.05 -31.58 13.24
CA HIS A 13 10.73 -31.48 14.54
C HIS A 13 12.11 -32.14 14.52
N ARG A 14 12.21 -33.35 13.96
CA ARG A 14 13.50 -34.04 13.80
C ARG A 14 14.45 -33.26 12.90
N TYR A 15 13.97 -32.78 11.76
CA TYR A 15 14.79 -31.97 10.85
C TYR A 15 15.31 -30.71 11.56
N ARG A 16 14.48 -30.01 12.34
CA ARG A 16 14.90 -28.84 13.12
C ARG A 16 15.90 -29.20 14.20
N ALA A 17 15.76 -30.33 14.88
CA ALA A 17 16.71 -30.78 15.88
C ALA A 17 18.11 -31.04 15.27
N VAL A 18 18.16 -31.56 14.04
CA VAL A 18 19.43 -31.85 13.34
C VAL A 18 20.04 -30.61 12.68
N HIS A 19 19.21 -29.75 12.08
CA HIS A 19 19.67 -28.65 11.22
C HIS A 19 19.49 -27.25 11.82
N GLY A 20 18.85 -27.13 12.98
CA GLY A 20 18.57 -25.86 13.66
C GLY A 20 17.50 -24.98 12.97
N THR A 21 16.84 -25.47 11.92
CA THR A 21 15.84 -24.71 11.17
C THR A 21 14.69 -25.59 10.67
N SER A 22 13.51 -24.98 10.50
CA SER A 22 12.31 -25.57 9.91
C SER A 22 12.20 -25.31 8.41
N SER A 23 13.30 -24.91 7.74
CA SER A 23 13.31 -24.56 6.32
C SER A 23 14.19 -25.47 5.46
N PRO A 24 13.80 -26.75 5.25
CA PRO A 24 14.52 -27.67 4.38
C PRO A 24 14.58 -27.21 2.91
N ARG A 25 15.64 -27.63 2.21
CA ARG A 25 15.72 -27.56 0.74
C ARG A 25 14.76 -28.58 0.14
N GLN A 26 14.32 -28.36 -1.10
CA GLN A 26 13.29 -29.20 -1.75
C GLN A 26 13.66 -30.69 -1.80
N ARG A 27 14.95 -31.01 -1.90
CA ARG A 27 15.46 -32.39 -2.01
C ARG A 27 15.77 -33.05 -0.66
N ASP A 28 15.61 -32.33 0.44
CA ASP A 28 16.00 -32.85 1.74
C ASP A 28 15.06 -33.96 2.19
N VAL A 29 15.66 -34.99 2.78
CA VAL A 29 15.03 -36.19 3.32
C VAL A 29 15.52 -36.35 4.76
N ILE A 30 14.61 -36.67 5.68
CA ILE A 30 14.92 -37.01 7.07
C ILE A 30 14.23 -38.34 7.39
N ASP A 31 14.96 -39.32 7.90
CA ASP A 31 14.43 -40.67 8.19
C ASP A 31 13.64 -41.31 7.03
N GLY A 32 14.12 -41.12 5.79
CA GLY A 32 13.44 -41.60 4.58
C GLY A 32 12.20 -40.80 4.18
N PHE A 33 11.76 -39.83 4.99
CA PHE A 33 10.64 -38.95 4.70
C PHE A 33 11.08 -37.73 3.86
N PRO A 34 10.42 -37.43 2.73
CA PRO A 34 10.80 -36.32 1.85
C PRO A 34 10.35 -34.96 2.41
N ILE A 35 10.97 -34.54 3.52
CA ILE A 35 10.57 -33.36 4.30
C ILE A 35 10.63 -32.06 3.50
N GLY A 36 11.62 -31.94 2.60
CA GLY A 36 11.73 -30.82 1.68
C GLY A 36 10.51 -30.66 0.77
N ARG A 37 9.98 -31.78 0.26
CA ARG A 37 8.76 -31.78 -0.55
C ARG A 37 7.53 -31.49 0.30
N TRP A 38 7.42 -32.13 1.47
CA TRP A 38 6.29 -31.94 2.37
C TRP A 38 6.13 -30.48 2.81
N VAL A 39 7.21 -29.82 3.24
CA VAL A 39 7.20 -28.40 3.62
C VAL A 39 6.78 -27.52 2.44
N ASN A 40 7.28 -27.81 1.23
CA ASN A 40 6.88 -27.06 0.03
C ASN A 40 5.41 -27.29 -0.33
N THR A 41 4.87 -28.49 -0.15
CA THR A 41 3.44 -28.78 -0.31
C THR A 41 2.63 -27.97 0.68
N ARG A 42 2.98 -27.94 1.98
CA ARG A 42 2.27 -27.12 2.98
C ARG A 42 2.28 -25.64 2.65
N ARG A 43 3.43 -25.11 2.24
CA ARG A 43 3.56 -23.72 1.76
C ARG A 43 2.72 -23.44 0.51
N THR A 44 2.48 -24.45 -0.33
CA THR A 44 1.65 -24.36 -1.54
C THR A 44 0.16 -24.45 -1.20
N ASP A 45 -0.23 -25.35 -0.30
CA ASP A 45 -1.60 -25.49 0.20
C ASP A 45 -2.05 -24.23 0.91
N TYR A 46 -1.18 -23.64 1.74
CA TYR A 46 -1.39 -22.34 2.38
C TYR A 46 -1.64 -21.24 1.35
N ARG A 47 -0.78 -21.14 0.32
CA ARG A 47 -0.93 -20.19 -0.81
C ARG A 47 -2.14 -20.49 -1.71
N ARG A 48 -2.75 -21.65 -1.58
CA ARG A 48 -3.97 -22.00 -2.33
C ARG A 48 -5.23 -21.78 -1.51
N GLY A 49 -5.09 -21.38 -0.24
CA GLY A 49 -6.22 -21.28 0.69
C GLY A 49 -6.87 -22.61 1.04
N VAL A 50 -6.21 -23.74 0.74
CA VAL A 50 -6.76 -25.09 0.99
C VAL A 50 -6.17 -25.76 2.22
N LEU A 51 -5.23 -25.10 2.92
CA LEU A 51 -4.70 -25.58 4.19
C LEU A 51 -5.65 -25.16 5.32
N PRO A 52 -6.21 -26.11 6.09
CA PRO A 52 -7.10 -25.80 7.20
C PRO A 52 -6.47 -24.89 8.26
N ALA A 53 -7.29 -24.05 8.90
CA ALA A 53 -6.85 -23.04 9.86
C ALA A 53 -6.10 -23.65 11.06
N GLU A 54 -6.56 -24.81 11.55
CA GLU A 54 -5.91 -25.52 12.65
C GLU A 54 -4.48 -25.97 12.30
N ARG A 55 -4.25 -26.39 11.04
CA ARG A 55 -2.92 -26.79 10.55
C ARG A 55 -1.99 -25.62 10.32
N ILE A 56 -2.54 -24.44 10.03
CA ILE A 56 -1.79 -23.19 9.96
C ILE A 56 -1.32 -22.81 11.36
N ALA A 57 -2.23 -22.74 12.32
CA ALA A 57 -1.94 -22.40 13.70
C ALA A 57 -0.93 -23.37 14.32
N GLN A 58 -1.02 -24.66 14.01
CA GLN A 58 -0.06 -25.66 14.48
C GLN A 58 1.36 -25.40 13.94
N LEU A 59 1.50 -25.17 12.63
CA LEU A 59 2.81 -24.89 12.02
C LEU A 59 3.44 -23.59 12.57
N GLU A 60 2.63 -22.56 12.81
CA GLU A 60 3.12 -21.28 13.33
C GLU A 60 3.49 -21.35 14.83
N SER A 61 2.77 -22.15 15.62
CA SER A 61 3.05 -22.31 17.05
C SER A 61 4.21 -23.25 17.33
N GLU A 62 4.33 -24.36 16.60
CA GLU A 62 5.36 -25.37 16.85
C GLU A 62 6.73 -25.01 16.25
N PHE A 63 6.77 -24.16 15.22
CA PHE A 63 7.98 -23.80 14.49
C PHE A 63 8.16 -22.27 14.41
N PRO A 64 8.82 -21.63 15.40
CA PRO A 64 8.96 -20.18 15.47
C PRO A 64 9.71 -19.54 14.28
N ASP A 65 10.57 -20.30 13.60
CA ASP A 65 11.28 -19.86 12.40
C ASP A 65 10.52 -20.20 11.10
N TRP A 66 9.29 -20.70 11.20
CA TRP A 66 8.45 -21.01 10.07
C TRP A 66 8.14 -19.75 9.28
N ARG A 67 8.36 -19.86 7.96
CA ARG A 67 8.05 -18.80 7.01
C ARG A 67 7.26 -19.38 5.87
N TRP A 68 6.10 -18.80 5.62
CA TRP A 68 5.37 -18.98 4.38
C TRP A 68 6.20 -18.33 3.26
N LYS A 69 6.78 -19.13 2.34
CA LYS A 69 7.58 -18.61 1.21
C LYS A 69 6.68 -17.76 0.31
N THR A 70 6.84 -16.44 0.36
CA THR A 70 6.20 -15.46 -0.52
C THR A 70 7.12 -15.10 -1.67
N ASN A 71 6.83 -15.57 -2.89
CA ASN A 71 7.49 -15.12 -4.11
C ASN A 71 6.42 -14.75 -5.15
N ALA A 72 6.52 -13.54 -5.72
CA ALA A 72 5.95 -12.94 -6.96
C ALA A 72 4.51 -13.22 -7.45
N ARG A 73 3.87 -14.34 -7.09
CA ARG A 73 2.48 -14.69 -7.43
C ARG A 73 1.68 -14.95 -6.16
N THR A 74 1.66 -13.99 -5.24
CA THR A 74 0.55 -13.95 -4.28
C THR A 74 -0.73 -13.84 -5.10
N SER A 75 -1.61 -14.82 -5.02
CA SER A 75 -2.89 -14.72 -5.72
C SER A 75 -3.65 -13.51 -5.19
N PHE A 76 -4.55 -12.95 -6.00
CA PHE A 76 -5.36 -11.82 -5.55
C PHE A 76 -6.13 -12.18 -4.27
N ALA A 77 -6.72 -13.37 -4.23
CA ALA A 77 -7.44 -13.91 -3.08
C ALA A 77 -6.58 -14.00 -1.80
N ASP A 78 -5.34 -14.50 -1.90
CA ASP A 78 -4.45 -14.57 -0.72
C ASP A 78 -4.14 -13.18 -0.17
N GLY A 79 -3.91 -12.24 -1.07
CA GLY A 79 -3.62 -10.86 -0.71
C GLY A 79 -4.80 -10.17 -0.01
N VAL A 80 -6.02 -10.39 -0.51
CA VAL A 80 -7.26 -9.93 0.14
C VAL A 80 -7.42 -10.58 1.51
N ALA A 81 -7.15 -11.87 1.66
CA ALA A 81 -7.20 -12.55 2.97
C ALA A 81 -6.21 -11.95 3.98
N HIS A 82 -4.99 -11.61 3.54
CA HIS A 82 -4.04 -10.88 4.38
C HIS A 82 -4.49 -9.44 4.69
N LEU A 83 -5.12 -8.75 3.74
CA LEU A 83 -5.67 -7.41 3.97
C LEU A 83 -6.82 -7.43 4.99
N ARG A 84 -7.71 -8.42 4.94
CA ARG A 84 -8.76 -8.62 5.98
C ARG A 84 -8.16 -8.76 7.37
N ARG A 85 -7.11 -9.56 7.52
CA ARG A 85 -6.38 -9.72 8.80
C ARG A 85 -5.71 -8.43 9.25
N TYR A 86 -5.10 -7.70 8.32
CA TYR A 86 -4.50 -6.41 8.61
C TYR A 86 -5.56 -5.40 9.10
N VAL A 87 -6.71 -5.29 8.42
CA VAL A 87 -7.84 -4.43 8.83
C VAL A 87 -8.35 -4.83 10.21
N ALA A 88 -8.53 -6.13 10.48
CA ALA A 88 -8.96 -6.61 11.79
C ALA A 88 -7.99 -6.23 12.92
N ARG A 89 -6.68 -6.18 12.64
CA ARG A 89 -5.64 -5.84 13.62
C ARG A 89 -5.38 -4.35 13.77
N HIS A 90 -5.51 -3.58 12.70
CA HIS A 90 -5.10 -2.16 12.65
C HIS A 90 -6.26 -1.17 12.44
N GLY A 91 -7.47 -1.66 12.17
CA GLY A 91 -8.65 -0.84 11.94
C GLY A 91 -8.67 -0.09 10.61
N THR A 92 -7.76 -0.40 9.68
CA THR A 92 -7.68 0.26 8.36
C THR A 92 -7.11 -0.65 7.29
N SER A 93 -7.56 -0.48 6.04
CA SER A 93 -6.98 -1.15 4.86
C SER A 93 -5.76 -0.39 4.29
N ASN A 94 -5.41 0.74 4.89
CA ASN A 94 -4.37 1.64 4.40
C ASN A 94 -2.97 1.29 4.93
N ALA A 95 -2.53 0.07 4.63
CA ALA A 95 -1.19 -0.41 4.96
C ALA A 95 -0.09 0.50 4.40
N ARG A 96 0.89 0.86 5.25
CA ARG A 96 2.08 1.62 4.85
C ARG A 96 3.04 0.69 4.11
N ARG A 97 3.91 1.26 3.27
CA ARG A 97 4.80 0.49 2.37
C ARG A 97 5.62 -0.62 3.04
N HIS A 98 6.03 -0.42 4.29
CA HIS A 98 6.88 -1.36 5.03
C HIS A 98 6.09 -2.29 5.97
N ASP A 99 4.77 -2.20 5.99
CA ASP A 99 3.95 -3.00 6.89
C ASP A 99 3.95 -4.47 6.47
N VAL A 100 3.98 -5.32 7.49
CA VAL A 100 3.97 -6.78 7.38
C VAL A 100 2.86 -7.31 8.28
N ILE A 101 2.08 -8.28 7.78
CA ILE A 101 1.07 -9.01 8.53
C ILE A 101 1.33 -10.50 8.39
N ASP A 102 1.55 -11.21 9.49
CA ASP A 102 1.78 -12.67 9.49
C ASP A 102 2.89 -13.11 8.50
N GLY A 103 4.00 -12.35 8.50
CA GLY A 103 5.13 -12.56 7.58
C GLY A 103 4.88 -12.15 6.12
N PHE A 104 3.66 -11.69 5.78
CA PHE A 104 3.28 -11.22 4.45
C PHE A 104 3.53 -9.72 4.29
N PRO A 105 4.25 -9.27 3.24
CA PRO A 105 4.55 -7.86 3.01
C PRO A 105 3.33 -7.09 2.47
N ILE A 106 2.32 -6.89 3.32
CA ILE A 106 1.03 -6.29 2.97
C ILE A 106 1.18 -4.88 2.41
N GLY A 107 2.12 -4.10 2.95
CA GLY A 107 2.43 -2.76 2.44
C GLY A 107 2.84 -2.75 0.98
N THR A 108 3.68 -3.70 0.59
CA THR A 108 4.12 -3.88 -0.80
C THR A 108 2.96 -4.36 -1.68
N TRP A 109 2.19 -5.35 -1.21
CA TRP A 109 1.05 -5.88 -1.97
C TRP A 109 0.00 -4.80 -2.26
N VAL A 110 -0.40 -4.03 -1.25
CA VAL A 110 -1.33 -2.91 -1.39
C VAL A 110 -0.79 -1.86 -2.37
N ALA A 111 0.50 -1.53 -2.30
CA ALA A 111 1.13 -0.60 -3.24
C ALA A 111 1.10 -1.12 -4.70
N THR A 112 1.33 -2.41 -4.91
CA THR A 112 1.22 -3.06 -6.23
C THR A 112 -0.19 -3.00 -6.78
N ARG A 113 -1.22 -3.33 -5.97
CA ARG A 113 -2.63 -3.24 -6.38
C ARG A 113 -3.01 -1.83 -6.82
N ARG A 114 -2.59 -0.82 -6.08
CA ARG A 114 -2.79 0.59 -6.46
C ARG A 114 -2.06 0.97 -7.75
N ALA A 115 -0.89 0.40 -8.03
CA ALA A 115 -0.16 0.65 -9.26
C ALA A 115 -0.87 0.00 -10.47
N GLU A 116 -1.31 -1.25 -10.35
CA GLU A 116 -2.05 -1.97 -11.40
C GLU A 116 -3.38 -1.30 -11.74
N TYR A 117 -4.11 -0.80 -10.74
CA TYR A 117 -5.31 -0.01 -10.96
C TYR A 117 -5.01 1.25 -11.78
N ARG A 118 -3.97 2.02 -11.40
CA ARG A 118 -3.59 3.25 -12.11
C ARG A 118 -3.08 3.00 -13.53
N SER A 119 -2.49 1.84 -13.81
CA SER A 119 -2.05 1.47 -15.16
C SER A 119 -3.14 0.79 -15.99
N GLY A 120 -4.36 0.65 -15.45
CA GLY A 120 -5.47 -0.02 -16.13
C GLY A 120 -5.27 -1.52 -16.34
N GLN A 121 -4.35 -2.14 -15.59
CA GLN A 121 -4.00 -3.56 -15.72
C GLN A 121 -4.75 -4.44 -14.70
N MET A 122 -5.55 -3.85 -13.82
CA MET A 122 -6.33 -4.59 -12.83
C MET A 122 -7.66 -5.08 -13.43
N PRO A 123 -7.99 -6.38 -13.31
CA PRO A 123 -9.30 -6.89 -13.72
C PRO A 123 -10.46 -6.18 -12.98
N PRO A 124 -11.58 -5.86 -13.66
CA PRO A 124 -12.73 -5.18 -13.05
C PRO A 124 -13.28 -5.90 -11.80
N ASP A 125 -13.36 -7.23 -11.83
CA ASP A 125 -13.86 -8.02 -10.69
C ASP A 125 -12.99 -7.86 -9.44
N HIS A 126 -11.67 -7.71 -9.61
CA HIS A 126 -10.76 -7.44 -8.51
C HIS A 126 -10.93 -6.03 -7.94
N VAL A 127 -11.23 -5.04 -8.80
CA VAL A 127 -11.53 -3.68 -8.36
C VAL A 127 -12.79 -3.68 -7.50
N HIS A 128 -13.88 -4.24 -8.03
CA HIS A 128 -15.16 -4.33 -7.33
C HIS A 128 -15.04 -5.08 -6.00
N GLN A 129 -14.28 -6.17 -5.95
CA GLN A 129 -14.08 -6.92 -4.71
C GLN A 129 -13.41 -6.07 -3.63
N ILE A 130 -12.34 -5.34 -3.96
CA ILE A 130 -11.63 -4.49 -2.99
C ILE A 130 -12.52 -3.35 -2.50
N GLU A 131 -13.25 -2.69 -3.40
CA GLU A 131 -14.14 -1.57 -3.05
C GLU A 131 -15.31 -2.01 -2.19
N ALA A 132 -15.88 -3.18 -2.47
CA ALA A 132 -16.99 -3.73 -1.69
C ALA A 132 -16.56 -4.20 -0.29
N GLU A 133 -15.37 -4.79 -0.16
CA GLU A 133 -14.90 -5.38 1.10
C GLU A 133 -14.20 -4.40 2.03
N PHE A 134 -13.60 -3.33 1.50
CA PHE A 134 -12.79 -2.38 2.29
C PHE A 134 -13.30 -0.95 2.07
N PRO A 135 -14.30 -0.48 2.85
CA PRO A 135 -14.91 0.84 2.66
C PRO A 135 -13.95 2.02 2.81
N ASP A 136 -12.84 1.84 3.54
CA ASP A 136 -11.80 2.86 3.74
C ASP A 136 -10.68 2.78 2.68
N TRP A 137 -10.81 1.88 1.69
CA TRP A 137 -9.81 1.68 0.66
C TRP A 137 -9.71 2.89 -0.26
N GLN A 138 -8.48 3.32 -0.48
CA GLN A 138 -8.17 4.34 -1.45
C GLN A 138 -7.22 3.77 -2.51
N TRP A 139 -7.65 3.73 -3.76
CA TRP A 139 -6.77 3.42 -4.90
C TRP A 139 -5.59 4.39 -5.01
N THR A 140 -5.75 5.59 -4.43
CA THR A 140 -4.69 6.57 -4.36
C THR A 140 -4.60 7.19 -2.96
N LEU A 141 -3.76 6.58 -2.11
CA LEU A 141 -3.46 7.04 -0.74
C LEU A 141 -2.66 8.36 -0.71
N ARG A 142 -3.33 9.48 -1.01
CA ARG A 142 -2.74 10.73 -1.54
C ARG A 142 -2.49 10.63 -3.04
N ALA A 143 -3.58 10.60 -3.81
CA ALA A 143 -3.50 11.32 -5.07
C ALA A 143 -3.10 12.75 -4.70
N ARG A 144 -1.98 13.25 -5.24
CA ARG A 144 -1.97 14.67 -5.51
C ARG A 144 -3.15 14.87 -6.45
N PRO A 145 -4.14 15.70 -6.08
CA PRO A 145 -5.22 16.04 -7.00
C PRO A 145 -4.60 16.36 -8.36
N PRO A 146 -5.14 15.84 -9.47
CA PRO A 146 -4.71 16.25 -10.80
C PRO A 146 -4.60 17.78 -10.86
N PHE A 147 -3.66 18.28 -11.66
CA PHE A 147 -3.38 19.71 -11.69
C PHE A 147 -4.65 20.55 -11.93
N HIS A 148 -5.56 20.10 -12.81
CA HIS A 148 -6.84 20.75 -13.08
C HIS A 148 -7.74 20.83 -11.84
N VAL A 149 -7.84 19.78 -11.01
CA VAL A 149 -8.63 19.83 -9.77
C VAL A 149 -8.14 20.96 -8.87
N GLY A 150 -6.82 21.10 -8.73
CA GLY A 150 -6.25 22.21 -7.98
C GLY A 150 -6.49 23.59 -8.60
N LEU A 151 -6.51 23.69 -9.94
CA LEU A 151 -6.92 24.91 -10.64
C LEU A 151 -8.39 25.26 -10.38
N ASP A 152 -9.29 24.27 -10.43
CA ASP A 152 -10.72 24.49 -10.18
C ASP A 152 -10.95 25.01 -8.75
N HIS A 153 -10.21 24.48 -7.77
CA HIS A 153 -10.24 24.99 -6.39
C HIS A 153 -9.61 26.38 -6.29
N LEU A 154 -8.58 26.70 -7.09
CA LEU A 154 -7.97 28.03 -7.12
C LEU A 154 -8.92 29.07 -7.74
N HIS A 155 -9.66 28.70 -8.80
CA HIS A 155 -10.74 29.51 -9.37
C HIS A 155 -11.81 29.82 -8.33
N ARG A 156 -12.29 28.79 -7.62
CA ARG A 156 -13.26 28.97 -6.53
C ARG A 156 -12.73 29.85 -5.41
N TYR A 157 -11.47 29.65 -5.01
CA TYR A 157 -10.84 30.50 -4.00
C TYR A 157 -10.72 31.96 -4.48
N ALA A 158 -10.28 32.19 -5.72
CA ALA A 158 -10.15 33.53 -6.29
C ALA A 158 -11.52 34.22 -6.43
N ALA A 159 -12.56 33.49 -6.82
CA ALA A 159 -13.92 34.01 -6.86
C ALA A 159 -14.45 34.39 -5.46
N ALA A 160 -14.12 33.61 -4.43
CA ALA A 160 -14.57 33.85 -3.06
C ALA A 160 -13.77 34.96 -2.33
N HIS A 161 -12.48 35.11 -2.62
CA HIS A 161 -11.56 35.97 -1.87
C HIS A 161 -10.97 37.12 -2.69
N GLY A 162 -11.24 37.20 -3.99
CA GLY A 162 -10.70 38.21 -4.89
C GLY A 162 -9.20 38.08 -5.18
N THR A 163 -8.58 36.94 -4.84
CA THR A 163 -7.15 36.70 -5.07
C THR A 163 -6.80 35.24 -5.30
N SER A 164 -5.82 34.96 -6.16
CA SER A 164 -5.20 33.63 -6.35
C SER A 164 -4.03 33.34 -5.40
N SER A 165 -3.87 34.15 -4.33
CA SER A 165 -2.80 33.98 -3.34
C SER A 165 -3.32 33.53 -1.97
N PRO A 166 -3.74 32.25 -1.82
CA PRO A 166 -4.21 31.74 -0.54
C PRO A 166 -3.08 31.69 0.52
N PRO A 167 -3.38 32.04 1.79
CA PRO A 167 -2.53 31.70 2.94
C PRO A 167 -2.22 30.21 2.99
N ARG A 168 -1.10 29.81 3.60
CA ARG A 168 -0.60 28.41 3.55
C ARG A 168 -1.57 27.39 4.18
N ASP A 169 -2.31 27.81 5.18
CA ASP A 169 -3.30 27.05 5.93
C ASP A 169 -4.71 27.14 5.35
N ALA A 170 -4.93 27.96 4.31
CA ALA A 170 -6.24 28.13 3.71
C ALA A 170 -6.78 26.83 3.08
N THR A 171 -8.08 26.63 3.27
CA THR A 171 -8.86 25.54 2.71
C THR A 171 -10.08 26.09 1.97
N ILE A 172 -10.45 25.48 0.84
CA ILE A 172 -11.68 25.77 0.11
C ILE A 172 -12.37 24.45 -0.26
N ASP A 173 -13.63 24.27 0.11
CA ASP A 173 -14.38 23.01 -0.08
C ASP A 173 -13.63 21.77 0.46
N GLY A 174 -13.02 21.90 1.64
CA GLY A 174 -12.20 20.83 2.25
C GLY A 174 -10.85 20.57 1.57
N PHE A 175 -10.53 21.28 0.47
CA PHE A 175 -9.27 21.15 -0.23
C PHE A 175 -8.21 22.11 0.34
N PRO A 176 -6.98 21.63 0.65
CA PRO A 176 -5.91 22.46 1.22
C PRO A 176 -5.24 23.35 0.15
N ILE A 177 -5.96 24.36 -0.33
CA ILE A 177 -5.56 25.22 -1.46
C ILE A 177 -4.30 26.03 -1.17
N GLY A 178 -4.10 26.45 0.08
CA GLY A 178 -2.87 27.10 0.54
C GLY A 178 -1.62 26.25 0.35
N GLN A 179 -1.72 24.97 0.71
CA GLN A 179 -0.62 24.01 0.54
C GLN A 179 -0.39 23.67 -0.92
N TRP A 180 -1.47 23.56 -1.71
CA TRP A 180 -1.37 23.32 -3.15
C TRP A 180 -0.66 24.45 -3.88
N ALA A 181 -1.03 25.71 -3.61
CA ALA A 181 -0.40 26.89 -4.21
C ALA A 181 1.08 27.01 -3.80
N ALA A 182 1.39 26.82 -2.51
CA ALA A 182 2.76 26.80 -2.01
C ALA A 182 3.61 25.71 -2.70
N LYS A 183 3.02 24.55 -2.99
CA LYS A 183 3.70 23.48 -3.72
C LYS A 183 4.03 23.87 -5.15
N ARG A 184 3.12 24.52 -5.88
CA ARG A 184 3.38 25.01 -7.25
C ARG A 184 4.52 26.03 -7.28
N ARG A 185 4.51 26.98 -6.34
CA ARG A 185 5.61 27.95 -6.17
C ARG A 185 6.95 27.27 -5.88
N SER A 186 6.95 26.19 -5.08
CA SER A 186 8.16 25.40 -4.84
C SER A 186 8.63 24.60 -6.07
N GLU A 187 7.72 24.06 -6.87
CA GLU A 187 8.05 23.31 -8.08
C GLU A 187 8.59 24.22 -9.19
N TYR A 188 8.04 25.43 -9.31
CA TYR A 188 8.56 26.49 -10.19
C TYR A 188 9.98 26.90 -9.82
N ARG A 189 10.24 27.22 -8.54
CA ARG A 189 11.60 27.59 -8.06
C ARG A 189 12.65 26.50 -8.25
N ARG A 190 12.22 25.23 -8.32
CA ARG A 190 13.08 24.07 -8.56
C ARG A 190 13.21 23.72 -10.04
N SER A 191 12.58 24.47 -10.93
CA SER A 191 12.55 24.23 -12.37
C SER A 191 12.00 22.85 -12.76
N ILE A 192 11.06 22.31 -11.96
CA ILE A 192 10.43 21.00 -12.20
C ILE A 192 8.94 21.09 -12.57
N LEU A 193 8.38 22.31 -12.61
CA LEU A 193 7.03 22.54 -13.11
C LEU A 193 7.09 22.68 -14.64
N SER A 194 6.21 21.97 -15.36
CA SER A 194 6.21 22.00 -16.83
C SER A 194 5.81 23.37 -17.37
N ARG A 195 6.36 23.77 -18.53
CA ARG A 195 6.04 25.06 -19.19
C ARG A 195 4.54 25.27 -19.40
N SER A 196 3.82 24.23 -19.81
CA SER A 196 2.36 24.29 -19.99
C SER A 196 1.63 24.64 -18.69
N ARG A 197 2.03 24.07 -17.54
CA ARG A 197 1.42 24.40 -16.24
C ARG A 197 1.76 25.79 -15.75
N ILE A 198 2.96 26.28 -16.07
CA ILE A 198 3.38 27.65 -15.76
C ILE A 198 2.50 28.64 -16.53
N SER A 199 2.45 28.48 -17.86
CA SER A 199 1.64 29.32 -18.73
C SER A 199 0.16 29.30 -18.35
N GLN A 200 -0.37 28.14 -17.96
CA GLN A 200 -1.76 28.01 -17.55
C GLN A 200 -2.07 28.83 -16.28
N LEU A 201 -1.22 28.76 -15.25
CA LEU A 201 -1.39 29.56 -14.02
C LEU A 201 -1.28 31.06 -14.28
N GLU A 202 -0.33 31.49 -15.11
CA GLU A 202 -0.13 32.91 -15.45
C GLU A 202 -1.26 33.47 -16.32
N THR A 203 -1.88 32.63 -17.16
CA THR A 203 -2.98 33.02 -18.05
C THR A 203 -4.32 33.06 -17.32
N GLU A 204 -4.61 32.03 -16.50
CA GLU A 204 -5.90 31.92 -15.81
C GLU A 204 -5.97 32.80 -14.55
N PHE A 205 -4.83 33.20 -13.97
CA PHE A 205 -4.76 33.99 -12.74
C PHE A 205 -3.80 35.17 -12.90
N PRO A 206 -4.27 36.34 -13.38
CA PRO A 206 -3.41 37.51 -13.61
C PRO A 206 -2.69 38.06 -12.37
N ASP A 207 -3.23 37.81 -11.17
CA ASP A 207 -2.62 38.19 -9.89
C ASP A 207 -1.67 37.12 -9.32
N TRP A 208 -1.45 36.01 -10.05
CA TRP A 208 -0.60 34.91 -9.58
C TRP A 208 0.86 35.33 -9.46
N GLN A 209 1.42 35.14 -8.26
CA GLN A 209 2.82 35.42 -7.97
C GLN A 209 3.58 34.16 -7.59
N TRP A 210 4.66 33.88 -8.32
CA TRP A 210 5.57 32.77 -8.03
C TRP A 210 6.41 33.01 -6.78
N GLY A 211 6.73 34.28 -6.48
CA GLY A 211 7.40 34.71 -5.25
C GLY A 211 6.44 35.50 -4.38
N ILE A 212 6.11 34.99 -3.19
CA ILE A 212 5.40 35.80 -2.19
C ILE A 212 6.43 36.75 -1.60
N ARG A 213 6.52 37.99 -2.12
CA ARG A 213 7.12 39.06 -1.34
C ARG A 213 6.21 39.25 -0.14
N ARG A 214 6.75 39.16 1.08
CA ARG A 214 6.06 39.67 2.26
C ARG A 214 5.95 41.18 2.04
N THR A 215 4.84 41.64 1.47
CA THR A 215 4.45 43.04 1.60
C THR A 215 4.07 43.22 3.07
N GLY A 216 5.10 43.50 3.88
CA GLY A 216 4.90 44.06 5.20
C GLY A 216 4.38 45.48 5.02
N THR A 217 3.08 45.62 4.80
CA THR A 217 2.41 46.91 4.94
C THR A 217 2.33 47.20 6.45
N ARG A 218 3.37 47.81 7.01
CA ARG A 218 3.20 48.69 8.17
C ARG A 218 3.03 50.11 7.61
N SER A 219 1.78 50.48 7.39
CA SER A 219 1.33 51.87 7.38
C SER A 219 0.55 52.03 8.69
N THR A 220 1.17 52.65 9.70
CA THR A 220 0.99 54.04 10.17
C THR A 220 0.00 54.15 11.32
N GLY A 221 0.49 54.76 12.40
CA GLY A 221 -0.15 55.01 13.68
C GLY A 221 0.98 55.32 14.66
#